data_AF-A0A6V7QY54-F1
#
_entry.id   AF-A0A6V7QY54-F1
#
_cell.length_a   1.000
_cell.length_b   1.000
_cell.length_c   1.000
_cell.angle_alpha   90.00
_cell.angle_beta   90.00
_cell.angle_gamma   90.00
#
_symmetry.space_group_name_H-M   'P 1'
#
loop_
_entity.id
_entity.type
_entity.pdbx_description
1 polymer ?
#
loop_
_entity_poly.entity_id
_entity_poly.type
_entity_poly.pdbx_seq_one_letter_code
_entity_poly.pdbx_strand_id
1 'polypeptide(L)'
;MKHRRARGFFIADYLPIIGWADWLTGMRARLEKNFIDLDRFYQQVLDEHLDRAQQQQRDSSEDLVDILLRMQKDEKSLTTDQIKGALMHRKVSMALLHMIASLPFVVLLLLPLLLLTRRKEGSTSLKTSPGPPKLPGIGNLHQLGRLPHHSLSRLSQRYGPLMYLKLGHEPTIVVSSANMAQEILKTHDLECCSRPPRTSHTKLSYGCSDIAFAVYGGPWRELRRISIIELFSAKKIASFRSIREEEVERTMSSISSYSSSSLPVDLSKELIALTSTITCRMAFGRSYHDVGSRFQMILNEAQAMLGGFFISDYLPIIGWADWLTGMRARLEKNFIDLDRFYQQVLDEHLDRAQQLQRRDSSEDLVDILLRMQKDEKSLTTDQIKGALMNVFIGGSDTSSATAGWAMTELMRHPQAMEKAQEEVTIMQKSISPSNMNG
;
A
#
# COMPACT_ATOMS: atom_id res chain seq x y z
N MET A 1 28.56 -36.29 6.67
CA MET A 1 28.40 -35.55 7.95
C MET A 1 27.98 -34.12 7.64
N LYS A 2 26.92 -33.65 8.31
CA LYS A 2 26.23 -32.36 8.08
C LYS A 2 27.14 -31.16 8.42
N HIS A 3 27.48 -30.32 7.44
CA HIS A 3 27.96 -28.97 7.72
C HIS A 3 26.76 -28.06 8.01
N ARG A 4 26.64 -27.65 9.28
CA ARG A 4 25.66 -26.67 9.74
C ARG A 4 25.98 -25.31 9.10
N ARG A 5 25.02 -24.74 8.35
CA ARG A 5 25.03 -23.30 8.05
C ARG A 5 25.09 -22.54 9.37
N ALA A 6 26.11 -21.70 9.54
CA ALA A 6 26.19 -20.76 10.65
C ALA A 6 24.94 -19.87 10.60
N ARG A 7 24.04 -20.03 11.57
CA ARG A 7 22.99 -19.05 11.82
C ARG A 7 23.70 -17.80 12.33
N GLY A 8 23.57 -16.69 11.60
CA GLY A 8 24.07 -15.40 12.05
C GLY A 8 23.46 -15.06 13.41
N PHE A 9 24.31 -14.77 14.38
CA PHE A 9 23.90 -14.29 15.69
C PHE A 9 23.39 -12.85 15.55
N PHE A 10 22.08 -12.63 15.66
CA PHE A 10 21.48 -11.30 15.72
C PHE A 10 20.84 -11.05 17.09
N ILE A 11 21.03 -9.82 17.60
CA ILE A 11 20.48 -9.33 18.87
C ILE A 11 18.94 -9.47 18.95
N ALA A 12 18.27 -9.51 17.79
CA ALA A 12 16.82 -9.68 17.67
C ALA A 12 16.30 -11.06 18.12
N ASP A 13 17.15 -12.11 18.14
CA ASP A 13 16.74 -13.45 18.60
C ASP A 13 16.55 -13.53 20.14
N TYR A 14 16.95 -12.50 20.88
CA TYR A 14 16.90 -12.44 22.35
C TYR A 14 15.90 -11.42 22.92
N LEU A 15 15.17 -10.68 22.07
CA LEU A 15 14.22 -9.64 22.50
C LEU A 15 12.83 -9.88 21.88
N PRO A 16 11.95 -10.66 22.56
CA PRO A 16 10.56 -10.87 22.15
C PRO A 16 9.76 -9.56 21.95
N ILE A 17 10.25 -8.47 22.55
CA ILE A 17 9.68 -7.12 22.47
C ILE A 17 9.90 -6.47 21.09
N ILE A 18 10.77 -6.98 20.21
CA ILE A 18 10.98 -6.40 18.87
C ILE A 18 10.11 -7.09 17.80
N GLY A 19 9.56 -8.27 18.10
CA GLY A 19 8.77 -9.06 17.13
C GLY A 19 7.53 -8.33 16.59
N TRP A 20 6.90 -7.45 17.39
CA TRP A 20 5.78 -6.64 16.91
C TRP A 20 6.23 -5.52 15.96
N ALA A 21 7.43 -4.95 16.17
CA ALA A 21 7.99 -3.90 15.31
C ALA A 21 8.45 -4.49 13.97
N ASP A 22 9.09 -5.65 14.00
CA ASP A 22 9.43 -6.40 12.78
C ASP A 22 8.17 -6.85 12.02
N TRP A 23 7.11 -7.26 12.73
CA TRP A 23 5.83 -7.55 12.11
C TRP A 23 5.19 -6.31 11.45
N LEU A 24 5.12 -5.17 12.14
CA LEU A 24 4.50 -3.94 11.62
C LEU A 24 5.23 -3.42 10.40
N THR A 25 6.55 -3.49 10.45
CA THR A 25 7.37 -2.85 9.45
C THR A 25 7.73 -3.86 8.37
N GLY A 26 8.06 -5.11 8.66
CA GLY A 26 8.77 -6.03 7.76
C GLY A 26 10.26 -5.72 7.69
N MET A 27 10.80 -5.07 8.74
CA MET A 27 12.15 -4.51 8.79
C MET A 27 13.24 -5.58 8.63
N ARG A 28 13.07 -6.78 9.19
CA ARG A 28 14.03 -7.88 9.09
C ARG A 28 14.27 -8.33 7.66
N ALA A 29 13.21 -8.67 6.92
CA ALA A 29 13.32 -9.11 5.54
C ALA A 29 13.94 -8.02 4.64
N ARG A 30 13.70 -6.74 4.96
CA ARG A 30 14.27 -5.61 4.21
C ARG A 30 15.72 -5.31 4.59
N LEU A 31 16.08 -5.45 5.86
CA LEU A 31 17.47 -5.39 6.29
C LEU A 31 18.27 -6.53 5.65
N GLU A 32 17.72 -7.75 5.61
CA GLU A 32 18.33 -8.89 4.90
C GLU A 32 18.55 -8.57 3.41
N LYS A 33 17.57 -7.95 2.73
CA LYS A 33 17.76 -7.48 1.35
C LYS A 33 18.87 -6.42 1.22
N ASN A 34 18.89 -5.43 2.11
CA ASN A 34 19.95 -4.40 2.11
C ASN A 34 21.34 -5.01 2.35
N PHE A 35 21.45 -6.05 3.17
CA PHE A 35 22.69 -6.81 3.34
C PHE A 35 23.11 -7.54 2.06
N ILE A 36 22.16 -8.10 1.30
CA ILE A 36 22.43 -8.71 -0.01
C ILE A 36 22.90 -7.66 -1.03
N ASP A 37 22.26 -6.49 -1.05
CA ASP A 37 22.68 -5.40 -1.94
C ASP A 37 24.06 -4.84 -1.55
N LEU A 38 24.40 -4.82 -0.25
CA LEU A 38 25.73 -4.47 0.24
C LEU A 38 26.78 -5.52 -0.18
N ASP A 39 26.45 -6.81 -0.13
CA ASP A 39 27.34 -7.88 -0.64
C ASP A 39 27.60 -7.72 -2.14
N ARG A 40 26.57 -7.37 -2.93
CA ARG A 40 26.72 -7.07 -4.36
C ARG A 40 27.63 -5.86 -4.60
N PHE A 41 27.51 -4.82 -3.77
CA PHE A 41 28.40 -3.65 -3.85
C PHE A 41 29.87 -4.04 -3.61
N TYR A 42 30.17 -4.81 -2.57
CA TYR A 42 31.54 -5.26 -2.31
C TYR A 42 32.07 -6.20 -3.40
N GLN A 43 31.21 -7.02 -4.02
CA GLN A 43 31.57 -7.80 -5.21
C GLN A 43 32.00 -6.88 -6.36
N GLN A 44 31.23 -5.82 -6.63
CA GLN A 44 31.54 -4.87 -7.70
C GLN A 44 32.87 -4.12 -7.44
N VAL A 45 33.14 -3.74 -6.19
CA VAL A 45 34.43 -3.15 -5.80
C VAL A 45 35.58 -4.13 -6.05
N LEU A 46 35.42 -5.41 -5.70
CA LEU A 46 36.45 -6.42 -5.98
C LEU A 46 36.68 -6.59 -7.48
N ASP A 47 35.60 -6.67 -8.27
CA ASP A 47 35.67 -6.83 -9.72
C ASP A 47 36.38 -5.63 -10.39
N GLU A 48 36.08 -4.40 -9.97
CA GLU A 48 36.79 -3.19 -10.46
C GLU A 48 38.29 -3.19 -10.15
N HIS A 49 38.67 -3.64 -8.94
CA HIS A 49 40.09 -3.72 -8.55
C HIS A 49 40.81 -4.85 -9.30
N LEU A 50 40.12 -5.97 -9.56
CA LEU A 50 40.62 -7.06 -10.41
C LEU A 50 40.85 -6.57 -11.86
N ASP A 51 39.92 -5.80 -12.42
CA ASP A 51 40.05 -5.24 -13.76
C ASP A 51 41.21 -4.23 -13.86
N ARG A 52 41.37 -3.34 -12.86
CA ARG A 52 42.53 -2.43 -12.77
C ARG A 52 43.86 -3.18 -12.69
N ALA A 53 43.91 -4.25 -11.92
CA ALA A 53 45.10 -5.09 -11.79
C ALA A 53 45.45 -5.80 -13.10
N GLN A 54 44.46 -6.14 -13.94
CA GLN A 54 44.68 -6.72 -15.27
C GLN A 54 45.11 -5.68 -16.31
N GLN A 55 44.65 -4.44 -16.20
CA GLN A 55 44.96 -3.35 -17.14
C GLN A 55 46.33 -2.68 -16.90
N GLN A 56 47.14 -3.16 -15.95
CA GLN A 56 48.51 -2.70 -15.73
C GLN A 56 48.64 -1.19 -15.43
N GLN A 57 47.56 -0.59 -14.92
CA GLN A 57 47.50 0.82 -14.57
C GLN A 57 48.08 1.01 -13.16
N ARG A 58 49.41 1.16 -13.10
CA ARG A 58 50.19 1.26 -11.86
C ARG A 58 50.03 2.67 -11.27
N ASP A 59 49.02 2.86 -10.43
CA ASP A 59 49.01 4.00 -9.50
C ASP A 59 49.78 3.64 -8.21
N SER A 60 50.35 4.65 -7.57
CA SER A 60 51.43 4.50 -6.57
C SER A 60 50.96 4.31 -5.12
N SER A 61 49.67 4.10 -4.88
CA SER A 61 49.12 3.74 -3.57
C SER A 61 48.39 2.39 -3.63
N GLU A 62 49.05 1.31 -3.19
CA GLU A 62 48.37 0.01 -2.98
C GLU A 62 47.40 0.15 -1.79
N ASP A 63 46.11 -0.16 -2.02
CA ASP A 63 45.14 -0.22 -0.94
C ASP A 63 45.01 -1.63 -0.33
N LEU A 64 44.26 -1.75 0.76
CA LEU A 64 44.08 -3.02 1.47
C LEU A 64 43.44 -4.12 0.60
N VAL A 65 42.55 -3.76 -0.33
CA VAL A 65 41.90 -4.67 -1.27
C VAL A 65 42.91 -5.22 -2.27
N ASP A 66 43.81 -4.36 -2.77
CA ASP A 66 44.88 -4.76 -3.70
C ASP A 66 45.86 -5.75 -3.04
N ILE A 67 46.22 -5.50 -1.78
CA ILE A 67 47.07 -6.40 -0.98
C ILE A 67 46.40 -7.77 -0.80
N LEU A 68 45.11 -7.79 -0.45
CA LEU A 68 44.36 -9.03 -0.22
C LEU A 68 44.17 -9.85 -1.52
N LEU A 69 43.88 -9.18 -2.64
CA LEU A 69 43.78 -9.82 -3.96
C LEU A 69 45.11 -10.39 -4.44
N ARG A 70 46.23 -9.72 -4.12
CA ARG A 70 47.58 -10.22 -4.43
C ARG A 70 47.93 -11.47 -3.62
N MET A 71 47.63 -11.48 -2.32
CA MET A 71 47.81 -12.67 -1.48
C MET A 71 46.98 -13.87 -1.99
N GLN A 72 45.76 -13.63 -2.49
CA GLN A 72 44.95 -14.67 -3.15
C GLN A 72 45.63 -15.22 -4.42
N LYS A 73 46.30 -14.37 -5.21
CA LYS A 73 46.99 -14.76 -6.45
C LYS A 73 48.29 -15.52 -6.21
N ASP A 74 49.07 -15.11 -5.21
CA ASP A 74 50.43 -15.64 -4.96
C ASP A 74 50.42 -16.93 -4.11
N GLU A 75 49.47 -17.10 -3.17
CA GLU A 75 49.47 -18.25 -2.24
C GLU A 75 48.29 -19.23 -2.42
N LYS A 76 47.28 -18.93 -3.26
CA LYS A 76 46.02 -19.70 -3.38
C LYS A 76 45.32 -20.00 -2.03
N SER A 77 45.63 -19.25 -0.97
CA SER A 77 45.20 -19.55 0.40
C SER A 77 43.89 -18.86 0.81
N LEU A 78 43.49 -17.78 0.11
CA LEU A 78 42.27 -17.01 0.39
C LEU A 78 41.26 -17.12 -0.76
N THR A 79 40.00 -17.42 -0.42
CA THR A 79 38.87 -17.33 -1.36
C THR A 79 38.27 -15.92 -1.40
N THR A 80 37.60 -15.57 -2.49
CA THR A 80 36.88 -14.29 -2.64
C THR A 80 35.88 -14.07 -1.48
N ASP A 81 35.22 -15.12 -1.02
CA ASP A 81 34.31 -15.08 0.13
C ASP A 81 35.05 -14.77 1.45
N GLN A 82 36.30 -15.23 1.62
CA GLN A 82 37.12 -14.91 2.78
C GLN A 82 37.63 -13.46 2.76
N ILE A 83 37.95 -12.92 1.58
CA ILE A 83 38.35 -11.51 1.42
C ILE A 83 37.17 -10.58 1.68
N LYS A 84 36.01 -10.87 1.08
CA LYS A 84 34.74 -10.20 1.41
C LYS A 84 34.45 -10.32 2.89
N GLY A 85 34.58 -11.52 3.43
CA GLY A 85 34.40 -11.82 4.85
C GLY A 85 35.32 -10.96 5.72
N ALA A 86 36.59 -10.80 5.39
CA ALA A 86 37.55 -9.98 6.16
C ALA A 86 37.26 -8.47 6.05
N LEU A 87 36.92 -7.98 4.85
CA LEU A 87 36.54 -6.58 4.60
C LEU A 87 35.24 -6.22 5.31
N MET A 88 34.22 -7.07 5.20
CA MET A 88 32.96 -6.95 5.93
C MET A 88 33.20 -7.11 7.42
N HIS A 89 33.89 -8.15 7.89
CA HIS A 89 34.11 -8.41 9.31
C HIS A 89 34.88 -7.27 9.97
N ARG A 90 35.89 -6.66 9.33
CA ARG A 90 36.60 -5.53 9.96
C ARG A 90 35.71 -4.30 10.14
N LYS A 91 34.92 -3.92 9.13
CA LYS A 91 34.03 -2.75 9.22
C LYS A 91 32.77 -3.04 10.05
N VAL A 92 32.14 -4.19 9.85
CA VAL A 92 30.94 -4.66 10.55
C VAL A 92 31.26 -5.05 11.99
N SER A 93 32.38 -5.72 12.28
CA SER A 93 32.79 -6.01 13.67
C SER A 93 33.12 -4.74 14.42
N MET A 94 33.78 -3.76 13.80
CA MET A 94 34.00 -2.46 14.45
C MET A 94 32.67 -1.75 14.68
N ALA A 95 31.77 -1.67 13.69
CA ALA A 95 30.44 -1.09 13.88
C ALA A 95 29.61 -1.81 14.97
N LEU A 96 29.66 -3.14 15.02
CA LEU A 96 29.00 -3.96 16.04
C LEU A 96 29.63 -3.74 17.42
N LEU A 97 30.96 -3.64 17.53
CA LEU A 97 31.63 -3.34 18.80
C LEU A 97 31.21 -1.96 19.32
N HIS A 98 31.17 -0.95 18.45
CA HIS A 98 30.71 0.40 18.80
C HIS A 98 29.22 0.42 19.15
N MET A 99 28.39 -0.37 18.46
CA MET A 99 26.96 -0.52 18.76
C MET A 99 26.73 -1.21 20.11
N ILE A 100 27.45 -2.30 20.40
CA ILE A 100 27.36 -3.03 21.67
C ILE A 100 27.92 -2.19 22.83
N ALA A 101 29.02 -1.47 22.61
CA ALA A 101 29.62 -0.58 23.60
C ALA A 101 28.76 0.67 23.88
N SER A 102 28.00 1.16 22.89
CA SER A 102 27.08 2.28 23.06
C SER A 102 25.71 1.86 23.61
N LEU A 103 25.30 0.59 23.47
CA LEU A 103 24.05 0.06 23.99
C LEU A 103 23.82 0.33 25.49
N PRO A 104 24.76 0.06 26.42
CA PRO A 104 24.58 0.36 27.84
C PRO A 104 24.49 1.87 28.08
N PHE A 105 25.20 2.70 27.31
CA PHE A 105 25.10 4.15 27.41
C PHE A 105 23.73 4.67 26.95
N VAL A 106 23.19 4.13 25.86
CA VAL A 106 21.84 4.44 25.37
C VAL A 106 20.77 3.98 26.37
N VAL A 107 20.91 2.77 26.94
CA VAL A 107 19.99 2.27 27.98
C VAL A 107 20.06 3.14 29.23
N LEU A 108 21.26 3.57 29.66
CA LEU A 108 21.45 4.44 30.82
C LEU A 108 20.93 5.87 30.58
N LEU A 109 20.95 6.36 29.34
CA LEU A 109 20.36 7.65 28.93
C LEU A 109 18.83 7.59 28.82
N LEU A 110 18.28 6.46 28.35
CA LEU A 110 16.84 6.26 28.21
C LEU A 110 16.17 5.90 29.55
N LEU A 111 16.90 5.31 30.50
CA LEU A 111 16.42 4.98 31.85
C LEU A 111 15.84 6.19 32.60
N PRO A 112 16.55 7.33 32.74
CA PRO A 112 15.97 8.53 33.34
C PRO A 112 14.83 9.08 32.49
N LEU A 113 14.82 8.96 31.16
CA LEU A 113 13.68 9.37 30.33
C LEU A 113 12.42 8.48 30.57
N LEU A 114 12.61 7.17 30.77
CA LEU A 114 11.57 6.20 31.15
C LEU A 114 11.07 6.44 32.58
N LEU A 115 11.95 6.88 33.48
CA LEU A 115 11.61 7.24 34.87
C LEU A 115 11.02 8.66 34.97
N LEU A 116 11.37 9.57 34.05
CA LEU A 116 10.82 10.93 33.93
C LEU A 116 9.47 10.92 33.22
N THR A 117 9.22 10.01 32.28
CA THR A 117 7.88 9.76 31.70
C THR A 117 6.95 9.03 32.68
N ARG A 118 7.48 8.50 33.79
CA ARG A 118 6.71 8.14 34.99
C ARG A 118 6.33 9.34 35.86
N ARG A 119 6.85 10.56 35.61
CA ARG A 119 6.18 11.76 36.13
C ARG A 119 4.81 11.78 35.47
N LYS A 120 3.78 11.64 36.31
CA LYS A 120 2.38 11.84 35.96
C LYS A 120 2.32 12.93 34.89
N GLU A 121 2.04 12.56 33.64
CA GLU A 121 1.44 13.49 32.70
C GLU A 121 0.29 14.09 33.49
N GLY A 122 0.41 15.38 33.84
CA GLY A 122 -0.57 16.06 34.66
C GLY A 122 -1.90 15.85 33.98
N SER A 123 -2.76 15.02 34.58
CA SER A 123 -4.08 14.76 34.03
C SER A 123 -4.85 16.06 34.14
N THR A 124 -4.81 16.88 33.09
CA THR A 124 -6.00 17.61 32.71
C THR A 124 -7.02 16.51 32.44
N SER A 125 -7.81 16.24 33.48
CA SER A 125 -8.94 15.34 33.53
C SER A 125 -10.01 15.84 32.55
N LEU A 126 -9.73 15.77 31.27
CA LEU A 126 -10.79 15.48 30.31
C LEU A 126 -11.15 14.03 30.60
N LYS A 127 -12.42 13.76 30.90
CA LYS A 127 -13.00 12.41 31.00
C LYS A 127 -12.73 11.71 29.67
N THR A 128 -11.54 11.15 29.52
CA THR A 128 -11.15 10.45 28.30
C THR A 128 -11.93 9.15 28.28
N SER A 129 -12.44 8.80 27.10
CA SER A 129 -13.09 7.51 26.90
C SER A 129 -12.22 6.39 27.45
N PRO A 130 -12.80 5.33 28.04
CA PRO A 130 -12.06 4.21 28.58
C PRO A 130 -11.05 3.66 27.55
N GLY A 131 -9.90 3.18 28.01
CA GLY A 131 -8.88 2.69 27.09
C GLY A 131 -7.84 1.80 27.76
N PRO A 132 -7.19 0.90 27.00
CA PRO A 132 -6.12 0.06 27.51
C PRO A 132 -4.90 0.86 27.97
N PRO A 133 -4.14 0.32 28.95
CA PRO A 133 -2.91 0.95 29.42
C PRO A 133 -1.90 1.09 28.29
N LYS A 134 -1.13 2.19 28.35
CA LYS A 134 -0.21 2.65 27.31
C LYS A 134 1.23 2.43 27.75
N LEU A 135 2.12 2.15 26.81
CA LEU A 135 3.56 2.17 27.06
C LEU A 135 4.16 3.54 26.70
N PRO A 136 5.21 3.99 27.41
CA PRO A 136 5.94 5.21 27.05
C PRO A 136 6.45 5.17 25.61
N GLY A 137 6.35 6.30 24.89
CA GLY A 137 6.81 6.46 23.50
C GLY A 137 5.90 5.82 22.45
N ILE A 138 5.60 4.52 22.55
CA ILE A 138 4.84 3.77 21.52
C ILE A 138 3.32 3.72 21.76
N GLY A 139 2.87 4.08 22.96
CA GLY A 139 1.47 4.05 23.34
C GLY A 139 0.86 2.65 23.26
N ASN A 140 -0.20 2.49 22.47
CA ASN A 140 -0.97 1.26 22.26
C ASN A 140 -0.57 0.48 21.00
N LEU A 141 0.46 0.90 20.24
CA LEU A 141 0.88 0.20 19.01
C LEU A 141 1.19 -1.29 19.25
N HIS A 142 1.82 -1.61 20.38
CA HIS A 142 2.15 -2.97 20.80
C HIS A 142 0.93 -3.89 21.01
N GLN A 143 -0.28 -3.34 21.10
CA GLN A 143 -1.53 -4.09 21.29
C GLN A 143 -2.20 -4.45 19.96
N LEU A 144 -1.72 -3.89 18.84
CA LEU A 144 -2.21 -4.20 17.51
C LEU A 144 -1.38 -5.36 16.94
N GLY A 145 -2.04 -6.45 16.59
CA GLY A 145 -1.43 -7.58 15.87
C GLY A 145 -1.69 -7.54 14.37
N ARG A 146 -1.33 -8.63 13.67
CA ARG A 146 -1.44 -8.81 12.21
C ARG A 146 -2.73 -8.30 11.57
N LEU A 147 -3.83 -8.49 12.27
CA LEU A 147 -5.13 -8.00 11.89
C LEU A 147 -5.55 -6.95 12.92
N PRO A 148 -5.27 -5.66 12.69
CA PRO A 148 -5.59 -4.61 13.64
C PRO A 148 -7.07 -4.60 14.02
N HIS A 149 -7.96 -4.81 13.06
CA HIS A 149 -9.41 -4.87 13.30
C HIS A 149 -9.83 -5.97 14.29
N HIS A 150 -9.19 -7.16 14.29
CA HIS A 150 -9.43 -8.19 15.31
C HIS A 150 -8.91 -7.78 16.69
N SER A 151 -7.76 -7.10 16.73
CA SER A 151 -7.17 -6.62 17.99
C SER A 151 -8.05 -5.52 18.61
N LEU A 152 -8.51 -4.59 17.78
CA LEU A 152 -9.44 -3.54 18.14
C LEU A 152 -10.79 -4.08 18.60
N SER A 153 -11.34 -5.10 17.92
CA SER A 153 -12.59 -5.76 18.33
C SER A 153 -12.47 -6.41 19.72
N ARG A 154 -11.38 -7.12 19.99
CA ARG A 154 -11.13 -7.70 21.33
C ARG A 154 -10.96 -6.64 22.41
N LEU A 155 -10.31 -5.52 22.08
CA LEU A 155 -10.16 -4.41 23.00
C LEU A 155 -11.52 -3.73 23.27
N SER A 156 -12.36 -3.51 22.25
CA SER A 156 -13.66 -2.86 22.45
C SER A 156 -14.62 -3.72 23.26
N GLN A 157 -14.55 -5.06 23.17
CA GLN A 157 -15.28 -5.96 24.06
C GLN A 157 -14.93 -5.77 25.55
N ARG A 158 -13.71 -5.30 25.85
CA ARG A 158 -13.23 -5.09 27.23
C ARG A 158 -13.40 -3.66 27.72
N TYR A 159 -13.13 -2.67 26.87
CA TYR A 159 -13.11 -1.25 27.23
C TYR A 159 -14.38 -0.50 26.82
N GLY A 160 -15.25 -1.13 26.04
CA GLY A 160 -16.52 -0.58 25.61
C GLY A 160 -16.52 -0.11 24.15
N PRO A 161 -17.70 0.35 23.68
CA PRO A 161 -17.94 0.67 22.27
C PRO A 161 -17.27 1.96 21.78
N LEU A 162 -16.74 2.76 22.69
CA LEU A 162 -15.98 3.97 22.39
C LEU A 162 -14.72 3.96 23.27
N MET A 163 -13.56 3.77 22.66
CA MET A 163 -12.30 3.65 23.41
C MET A 163 -11.21 4.57 22.87
N TYR A 164 -10.37 5.05 23.78
CA TYR A 164 -9.24 5.91 23.44
C TYR A 164 -7.94 5.10 23.39
N LEU A 165 -7.23 5.24 22.28
CA LEU A 165 -5.89 4.71 22.04
C LEU A 165 -4.93 5.86 21.72
N LYS A 166 -3.65 5.67 22.03
CA LYS A 166 -2.55 6.53 21.60
C LYS A 166 -1.62 5.67 20.73
N LEU A 167 -1.66 5.80 19.41
CA LEU A 167 -0.83 5.03 18.49
C LEU A 167 0.49 5.78 18.28
N GLY A 168 1.51 5.46 19.08
CA GLY A 168 2.72 6.28 19.15
C GLY A 168 2.41 7.67 19.72
N HIS A 169 2.49 8.70 18.87
CA HIS A 169 2.13 10.08 19.19
C HIS A 169 0.71 10.44 18.74
N GLU A 170 0.04 9.56 17.98
CA GLU A 170 -1.25 9.85 17.38
C GLU A 170 -2.41 9.50 18.32
N PRO A 171 -3.22 10.49 18.76
CA PRO A 171 -4.44 10.19 19.49
C PRO A 171 -5.46 9.54 18.55
N THR A 172 -6.12 8.47 18.99
CA THR A 172 -7.07 7.71 18.17
C THR A 172 -8.27 7.30 19.01
N ILE A 173 -9.47 7.59 18.50
CA ILE A 173 -10.72 7.11 19.06
C ILE A 173 -11.20 5.95 18.20
N VAL A 174 -11.53 4.83 18.84
CA VAL A 174 -12.06 3.65 18.17
C VAL A 174 -13.52 3.48 18.54
N VAL A 175 -14.33 3.34 17.51
CA VAL A 175 -15.79 3.22 17.59
C VAL A 175 -16.18 1.81 17.19
N SER A 176 -16.99 1.15 18.01
CA SER A 176 -17.36 -0.27 17.82
C SER A 176 -18.83 -0.56 18.13
N SER A 177 -19.71 0.44 18.01
CA SER A 177 -21.16 0.25 18.05
C SER A 177 -21.87 1.09 17.00
N ALA A 178 -23.04 0.62 16.55
CA ALA A 178 -23.87 1.33 15.58
C ALA A 178 -24.30 2.72 16.09
N ASN A 179 -24.73 2.82 17.35
CA ASN A 179 -25.16 4.08 17.95
C ASN A 179 -24.02 5.12 17.93
N MET A 180 -22.80 4.74 18.34
CA MET A 180 -21.66 5.65 18.32
C MET A 180 -21.18 5.97 16.90
N ALA A 181 -21.30 5.03 15.97
CA ALA A 181 -21.03 5.30 14.57
C ALA A 181 -22.03 6.31 13.99
N GLN A 182 -23.30 6.25 14.37
CA GLN A 182 -24.32 7.23 13.99
C GLN A 182 -23.99 8.62 14.55
N GLU A 183 -23.58 8.72 15.81
CA GLU A 183 -23.19 10.02 16.38
C GLU A 183 -22.05 10.68 15.61
N ILE A 184 -21.04 9.90 15.22
CA ILE A 184 -19.82 10.43 14.57
C ILE A 184 -20.02 10.66 13.06
N LEU A 185 -20.73 9.76 12.38
CA LEU A 185 -20.87 9.80 10.92
C LEU A 185 -22.13 10.55 10.45
N LYS A 186 -23.02 10.94 11.35
CA LYS A 186 -24.23 11.71 11.03
C LYS A 186 -24.45 12.93 11.92
N THR A 187 -24.45 12.77 13.25
CA THR A 187 -24.75 13.89 14.16
C THR A 187 -23.64 14.93 14.17
N HIS A 188 -22.38 14.47 14.19
CA HIS A 188 -21.16 15.27 14.24
C HIS A 188 -20.28 15.04 13.00
N ASP A 189 -20.93 14.87 11.84
CA ASP A 189 -20.25 14.50 10.61
C ASP A 189 -19.29 15.61 10.14
N LEU A 190 -19.67 16.88 10.24
CA LEU A 190 -18.83 18.03 9.88
C LEU A 190 -17.56 18.12 10.72
N GLU A 191 -17.62 17.83 12.02
CA GLU A 191 -16.43 17.80 12.87
C GLU A 191 -15.53 16.58 12.59
N CYS A 192 -16.10 15.49 12.07
CA CYS A 192 -15.41 14.21 11.88
C CYS A 192 -15.14 13.85 10.40
N CYS A 193 -15.42 14.74 9.45
CA CYS A 193 -15.36 14.44 8.01
C CYS A 193 -13.95 14.49 7.40
N SER A 194 -12.96 15.02 8.13
CA SER A 194 -11.59 15.19 7.62
C SER A 194 -10.67 14.02 8.00
N ARG A 195 -9.68 13.75 7.15
CA ARG A 195 -8.68 12.70 7.40
C ARG A 195 -7.34 13.34 7.79
N PRO A 196 -6.63 12.80 8.80
CA PRO A 196 -5.30 13.28 9.12
C PRO A 196 -4.34 12.97 7.97
N PRO A 197 -3.47 13.91 7.56
CA PRO A 197 -2.49 13.66 6.53
C PRO A 197 -1.50 12.59 7.00
N ARG A 198 -1.27 11.60 6.15
CA ARG A 198 -0.28 10.52 6.35
C ARG A 198 0.74 10.58 5.24
N THR A 199 1.96 10.13 5.51
CA THR A 199 3.07 10.19 4.55
C THR A 199 2.70 9.64 3.18
N SER A 200 2.13 8.43 3.12
CA SER A 200 1.74 7.81 1.84
C SER A 200 0.52 8.48 1.21
N HIS A 201 -0.48 8.84 2.02
CA HIS A 201 -1.71 9.49 1.55
C HIS A 201 -1.38 10.83 0.91
N THR A 202 -0.59 11.68 1.58
CA THR A 202 -0.18 12.98 1.05
C THR A 202 0.61 12.85 -0.25
N LYS A 203 1.52 11.88 -0.35
CA LYS A 203 2.32 11.71 -1.57
C LYS A 203 1.47 11.19 -2.74
N LEU A 204 0.73 10.11 -2.54
CA LEU A 204 -0.05 9.49 -3.62
C LEU A 204 -1.26 10.34 -4.03
N SER A 205 -1.84 11.10 -3.11
CA SER A 205 -3.02 11.95 -3.34
C SER A 205 -2.66 13.38 -3.73
N TYR A 206 -1.49 13.60 -4.32
CA TYR A 206 -1.04 14.90 -4.81
C TYR A 206 -1.20 16.04 -3.79
N GLY A 207 -0.68 15.82 -2.58
CA GLY A 207 -0.79 16.78 -1.48
C GLY A 207 -2.16 16.77 -0.78
N CYS A 208 -2.89 15.65 -0.83
CA CYS A 208 -4.28 15.56 -0.35
C CYS A 208 -5.21 16.53 -1.09
N SER A 209 -5.13 16.53 -2.42
CA SER A 209 -5.99 17.34 -3.30
C SER A 209 -7.09 16.50 -4.00
N ASP A 210 -7.26 15.24 -3.60
CA ASP A 210 -8.20 14.30 -4.18
C ASP A 210 -9.55 14.24 -3.41
N ILE A 211 -10.43 13.31 -3.80
CA ILE A 211 -11.75 13.14 -3.17
C ILE A 211 -11.63 12.38 -1.85
N ALA A 212 -10.66 11.46 -1.75
CA ALA A 212 -10.52 10.56 -0.62
C ALA A 212 -9.88 11.21 0.61
N PHE A 213 -8.82 12.00 0.45
CA PHE A 213 -7.95 12.47 1.53
C PHE A 213 -7.90 14.00 1.70
N ALA A 214 -8.45 14.79 0.77
CA ALA A 214 -8.50 16.23 0.97
C ALA A 214 -9.35 16.62 2.20
N VAL A 215 -8.95 17.73 2.81
CA VAL A 215 -9.69 18.33 3.92
C VAL A 215 -11.03 18.86 3.41
N TYR A 216 -12.08 18.68 4.20
CA TYR A 216 -13.39 19.20 3.84
C TYR A 216 -13.37 20.71 3.65
N GLY A 217 -13.86 21.18 2.50
CA GLY A 217 -13.82 22.59 2.13
C GLY A 217 -14.44 22.84 0.76
N GLY A 218 -14.40 24.10 0.31
CA GLY A 218 -14.90 24.51 -1.01
C GLY A 218 -14.35 23.63 -2.16
N PRO A 219 -13.03 23.52 -2.33
CA PRO A 219 -12.43 22.73 -3.40
C PRO A 219 -12.82 21.25 -3.38
N TRP A 220 -12.85 20.62 -2.20
CA TRP A 220 -13.27 19.22 -2.06
C TRP A 220 -14.75 19.02 -2.40
N ARG A 221 -15.62 19.92 -1.94
CA ARG A 221 -17.07 19.86 -2.25
C ARG A 221 -17.30 19.95 -3.75
N GLU A 222 -16.55 20.80 -4.43
CA GLU A 222 -16.66 20.97 -5.88
C GLU A 222 -16.20 19.73 -6.63
N LEU A 223 -14.99 19.22 -6.34
CA LEU A 223 -14.50 17.99 -6.95
C LEU A 223 -15.43 16.78 -6.68
N ARG A 224 -15.99 16.69 -5.47
CA ARG A 224 -16.96 15.64 -5.12
C ARG A 224 -18.29 15.81 -5.86
N ARG A 225 -18.81 17.03 -5.98
CA ARG A 225 -20.04 17.33 -6.73
C ARG A 225 -19.90 16.90 -8.19
N ILE A 226 -18.80 17.31 -8.81
CA ILE A 226 -18.44 16.95 -10.19
C ILE A 226 -18.43 15.44 -10.35
N SER A 227 -17.70 14.74 -9.49
CA SER A 227 -17.57 13.29 -9.55
C SER A 227 -18.93 12.57 -9.42
N ILE A 228 -19.80 13.04 -8.52
CA ILE A 228 -21.13 12.44 -8.35
C ILE A 228 -21.99 12.64 -9.60
N ILE A 229 -22.04 13.84 -10.15
CA ILE A 229 -22.93 14.16 -11.28
C ILE A 229 -22.43 13.49 -12.55
N GLU A 230 -21.15 13.60 -12.84
CA GLU A 230 -20.59 13.21 -14.13
C GLU A 230 -20.16 11.74 -14.19
N LEU A 231 -19.97 11.07 -13.04
CA LEU A 231 -19.46 9.70 -12.98
C LEU A 231 -20.41 8.74 -12.30
N PHE A 232 -20.91 9.12 -11.13
CA PHE A 232 -21.69 8.23 -10.28
C PHE A 232 -23.21 8.46 -10.39
N SER A 233 -23.65 9.25 -11.36
CA SER A 233 -25.08 9.45 -11.60
C SER A 233 -25.70 8.23 -12.26
N ALA A 234 -26.98 7.97 -11.97
CA ALA A 234 -27.71 6.83 -12.55
C ALA A 234 -27.67 6.83 -14.09
N LYS A 235 -27.75 8.01 -14.71
CA LYS A 235 -27.65 8.18 -16.16
C LYS A 235 -26.28 7.74 -16.69
N LYS A 236 -25.18 8.15 -16.05
CA LYS A 236 -23.84 7.76 -16.47
C LYS A 236 -23.56 6.28 -16.22
N ILE A 237 -24.00 5.75 -15.07
CA ILE A 237 -23.89 4.31 -14.79
C ILE A 237 -24.67 3.48 -15.83
N ALA A 238 -25.82 3.96 -16.29
CA ALA A 238 -26.59 3.32 -17.35
C ALA A 238 -25.88 3.39 -18.72
N SER A 239 -25.19 4.50 -19.06
CA SER A 239 -24.44 4.58 -20.32
C SER A 239 -23.27 3.59 -20.39
N PHE A 240 -22.71 3.21 -19.25
CA PHE A 240 -21.64 2.20 -19.17
C PHE A 240 -22.15 0.74 -19.10
N ARG A 241 -23.43 0.50 -19.35
CA ARG A 241 -24.03 -0.85 -19.29
C ARG A 241 -23.34 -1.82 -20.24
N SER A 242 -23.13 -1.43 -21.49
CA SER A 242 -22.52 -2.29 -22.52
C SER A 242 -21.11 -2.76 -22.12
N ILE A 243 -20.30 -1.86 -21.54
CA ILE A 243 -18.97 -2.20 -21.03
C ILE A 243 -19.06 -3.31 -19.98
N ARG A 244 -19.97 -3.19 -19.02
CA ARG A 244 -20.13 -4.21 -17.97
C ARG A 244 -20.62 -5.54 -18.52
N GLU A 245 -21.59 -5.52 -19.43
CA GLU A 245 -22.12 -6.75 -20.05
C GLU A 245 -21.02 -7.47 -20.85
N GLU A 246 -20.25 -6.74 -21.66
CA GLU A 246 -19.14 -7.26 -22.45
C GLU A 246 -18.04 -7.88 -21.57
N GLU A 247 -17.62 -7.22 -20.49
CA GLU A 247 -16.57 -7.76 -19.60
C GLU A 247 -17.07 -8.96 -18.76
N VAL A 248 -18.34 -8.95 -18.35
CA VAL A 248 -18.94 -10.11 -17.68
C VAL A 248 -19.02 -11.31 -18.62
N GLU A 249 -19.44 -11.11 -19.87
CA GLU A 249 -19.50 -12.16 -20.89
C GLU A 249 -18.11 -12.76 -21.16
N ARG A 250 -17.08 -11.91 -21.28
CA ARG A 250 -15.68 -12.36 -21.39
C ARG A 250 -15.24 -13.20 -20.20
N THR A 251 -15.56 -12.75 -19.00
CA THR A 251 -15.19 -13.46 -17.77
C THR A 251 -15.91 -14.81 -17.67
N MET A 252 -17.20 -14.87 -18.03
CA MET A 252 -17.95 -16.14 -18.08
C MET A 252 -17.42 -17.09 -19.15
N SER A 253 -16.97 -16.56 -20.29
CA SER A 253 -16.30 -17.33 -21.33
C SER A 253 -14.96 -17.90 -20.85
N SER A 254 -14.16 -17.09 -20.14
CA SER A 254 -12.93 -17.54 -19.47
C SER A 254 -13.22 -18.68 -18.49
N ILE A 255 -14.15 -18.48 -17.56
CA ILE A 255 -14.53 -19.47 -16.54
C ILE A 255 -15.06 -20.76 -17.19
N SER A 256 -15.91 -20.66 -18.21
CA SER A 256 -16.48 -21.84 -18.88
C SER A 256 -15.42 -22.63 -19.66
N SER A 257 -14.36 -22.00 -20.15
CA SER A 257 -13.25 -22.70 -20.81
C SER A 257 -12.54 -23.70 -19.88
N TYR A 258 -12.51 -23.42 -18.56
CA TYR A 258 -11.94 -24.33 -17.57
C TYR A 258 -12.83 -25.55 -17.32
N SER A 259 -14.14 -25.46 -17.56
CA SER A 259 -15.09 -26.55 -17.29
C SER A 259 -14.74 -27.83 -18.07
N SER A 260 -14.31 -27.68 -19.32
CA SER A 260 -13.86 -28.78 -20.19
C SER A 260 -12.61 -29.48 -19.67
N SER A 261 -11.80 -28.79 -18.86
CA SER A 261 -10.52 -29.28 -18.35
C SER A 261 -10.58 -29.87 -16.94
N SER A 262 -11.72 -29.75 -16.24
CA SER A 262 -11.88 -30.11 -14.81
C SER A 262 -10.85 -29.45 -13.87
N LEU A 263 -10.21 -28.34 -14.29
CA LEU A 263 -9.27 -27.60 -13.47
C LEU A 263 -10.00 -26.61 -12.54
N PRO A 264 -9.53 -26.44 -11.29
CA PRO A 264 -10.09 -25.43 -10.40
C PRO A 264 -9.81 -24.02 -10.93
N VAL A 265 -10.80 -23.14 -10.83
CA VAL A 265 -10.69 -21.72 -11.23
C VAL A 265 -10.29 -20.86 -10.04
N ASP A 266 -9.27 -20.03 -10.23
CA ASP A 266 -8.89 -19.00 -9.26
C ASP A 266 -9.81 -17.77 -9.42
N LEU A 267 -10.97 -17.80 -8.77
CA LEU A 267 -11.95 -16.70 -8.83
C LEU A 267 -11.38 -15.37 -8.36
N SER A 268 -10.37 -15.35 -7.48
CA SER A 268 -9.77 -14.09 -7.05
C SER A 268 -9.09 -13.37 -8.21
N LYS A 269 -8.40 -14.13 -9.08
CA LYS A 269 -7.77 -13.60 -10.30
C LYS A 269 -8.77 -13.16 -11.36
N GLU A 270 -9.83 -13.95 -11.58
CA GLU A 270 -10.86 -13.60 -12.56
C GLU A 270 -11.62 -12.34 -12.12
N LEU A 271 -11.97 -12.24 -10.83
CA LEU A 271 -12.72 -11.10 -10.30
C LEU A 271 -11.89 -9.81 -10.26
N ILE A 272 -10.60 -9.86 -9.88
CA ILE A 272 -9.75 -8.66 -9.95
C ILE A 272 -9.57 -8.20 -11.39
N ALA A 273 -9.39 -9.13 -12.35
CA ALA A 273 -9.31 -8.79 -13.77
C ALA A 273 -10.61 -8.14 -14.26
N LEU A 274 -11.77 -8.73 -13.94
CA LEU A 274 -13.07 -8.18 -14.29
C LEU A 274 -13.27 -6.76 -13.75
N THR A 275 -13.08 -6.55 -12.45
CA THR A 275 -13.33 -5.24 -11.83
C THR A 275 -12.34 -4.19 -12.32
N SER A 276 -11.05 -4.53 -12.41
CA SER A 276 -10.03 -3.62 -12.95
C SER A 276 -10.31 -3.26 -14.41
N THR A 277 -10.77 -4.21 -15.22
CA THR A 277 -11.13 -3.96 -16.64
C THR A 277 -12.32 -3.03 -16.76
N ILE A 278 -13.40 -3.29 -16.02
CA ILE A 278 -14.57 -2.41 -15.99
C ILE A 278 -14.17 -1.01 -15.55
N THR A 279 -13.39 -0.89 -14.46
CA THR A 279 -12.95 0.41 -13.96
C THR A 279 -12.04 1.12 -14.96
N CYS A 280 -11.05 0.46 -15.57
CA CYS A 280 -10.19 1.06 -16.61
C CYS A 280 -11.00 1.54 -17.82
N ARG A 281 -11.95 0.73 -18.32
CA ARG A 281 -12.73 1.10 -19.52
C ARG A 281 -13.65 2.27 -19.25
N MET A 282 -14.26 2.31 -18.06
CA MET A 282 -15.11 3.43 -17.65
C MET A 282 -14.30 4.69 -17.30
N ALA A 283 -13.13 4.53 -16.69
CA ALA A 283 -12.33 5.63 -16.16
C ALA A 283 -11.36 6.24 -17.17
N PHE A 284 -10.77 5.44 -18.05
CA PHE A 284 -9.66 5.85 -18.93
C PHE A 284 -9.91 5.56 -20.41
N GLY A 285 -11.08 4.99 -20.75
CA GLY A 285 -11.38 4.58 -22.12
C GLY A 285 -10.47 3.46 -22.65
N ARG A 286 -9.75 2.73 -21.78
CA ARG A 286 -8.82 1.64 -22.15
C ARG A 286 -9.22 0.32 -21.54
N SER A 287 -8.95 -0.79 -22.22
CA SER A 287 -9.03 -2.10 -21.57
C SER A 287 -7.86 -2.26 -20.60
N TYR A 288 -8.10 -2.89 -19.46
CA TYR A 288 -7.05 -3.26 -18.50
C TYR A 288 -5.96 -4.14 -19.14
N HIS A 289 -6.31 -4.96 -20.13
CA HIS A 289 -5.33 -5.73 -20.91
C HIS A 289 -4.39 -4.84 -21.73
N ASP A 290 -4.86 -3.69 -22.21
CA ASP A 290 -4.05 -2.71 -22.95
C ASP A 290 -3.07 -1.98 -22.03
N VAL A 291 -3.41 -1.83 -20.75
CA VAL A 291 -2.54 -1.19 -19.75
C VAL A 291 -1.44 -2.13 -19.24
N GLY A 292 -1.65 -3.44 -19.40
CA GLY A 292 -0.64 -4.47 -19.19
C GLY A 292 -0.32 -4.78 -17.72
N SER A 293 0.39 -5.91 -17.51
CA SER A 293 0.75 -6.44 -16.19
C SER A 293 1.61 -5.48 -15.34
N ARG A 294 2.36 -4.59 -15.99
CA ARG A 294 3.16 -3.55 -15.33
C ARG A 294 2.29 -2.60 -14.53
N PHE A 295 1.14 -2.22 -15.06
CA PHE A 295 0.23 -1.30 -14.38
C PHE A 295 -0.38 -1.92 -13.14
N GLN A 296 -0.82 -3.18 -13.22
CA GLN A 296 -1.29 -3.91 -12.04
C GLN A 296 -0.26 -3.95 -10.92
N MET A 297 1.02 -4.14 -11.27
CA MET A 297 2.10 -4.12 -10.29
C MET A 297 2.23 -2.75 -9.60
N ILE A 298 2.11 -1.66 -10.37
CA ILE A 298 2.13 -0.30 -9.84
C ILE A 298 0.96 -0.07 -8.87
N LEU A 299 -0.24 -0.58 -9.18
CA LEU A 299 -1.40 -0.44 -8.30
C LEU A 299 -1.32 -1.24 -7.02
N ASN A 300 -0.93 -2.52 -7.13
CA ASN A 300 -0.74 -3.38 -5.97
C ASN A 300 0.27 -2.74 -5.01
N GLU A 301 1.32 -2.14 -5.55
CA GLU A 301 2.29 -1.38 -4.76
C GLU A 301 1.68 -0.12 -4.16
N ALA A 302 0.82 0.62 -4.89
CA ALA A 302 0.12 1.79 -4.37
C ALA A 302 -0.81 1.44 -3.20
N GLN A 303 -1.57 0.35 -3.31
CA GLN A 303 -2.41 -0.17 -2.22
C GLN A 303 -1.57 -0.61 -1.03
N ALA A 304 -0.45 -1.29 -1.27
CA ALA A 304 0.50 -1.64 -0.22
C ALA A 304 1.09 -0.40 0.47
N MET A 305 1.31 0.71 -0.24
CA MET A 305 1.76 1.97 0.34
C MET A 305 0.64 2.70 1.10
N LEU A 306 -0.60 2.70 0.60
CA LEU A 306 -1.75 3.31 1.27
C LEU A 306 -2.13 2.59 2.56
N GLY A 307 -2.03 1.26 2.58
CA GLY A 307 -2.25 0.41 3.76
C GLY A 307 -1.00 0.17 4.62
N GLY A 308 0.16 0.67 4.19
CA GLY A 308 1.45 0.45 4.83
C GLY A 308 1.63 1.23 6.13
N PHE A 309 2.45 0.71 7.04
CA PHE A 309 2.83 1.37 8.27
C PHE A 309 4.11 2.20 8.07
N PHE A 310 3.99 3.53 8.14
CA PHE A 310 5.13 4.46 8.14
C PHE A 310 5.45 4.86 9.57
N ILE A 311 6.70 4.66 9.98
CA ILE A 311 7.15 4.97 11.35
C ILE A 311 7.02 6.46 11.63
N SER A 312 7.31 7.30 10.64
CA SER A 312 7.21 8.77 10.76
C SER A 312 5.80 9.26 11.08
N ASP A 313 4.75 8.52 10.69
CA ASP A 313 3.36 8.92 10.93
C ASP A 313 2.93 8.71 12.39
N TYR A 314 3.62 7.86 13.15
CA TYR A 314 3.28 7.54 14.54
C TYR A 314 4.39 7.90 15.53
N LEU A 315 5.65 7.88 15.11
CA LEU A 315 6.83 8.10 15.92
C LEU A 315 7.81 9.07 15.21
N PRO A 316 7.51 10.37 15.15
CA PRO A 316 8.27 11.34 14.35
C PRO A 316 9.77 11.39 14.68
N ILE A 317 10.12 11.23 15.97
CA ILE A 317 11.53 11.26 16.46
C ILE A 317 12.39 10.20 15.76
N ILE A 318 11.81 9.03 15.43
CA ILE A 318 12.49 7.95 14.71
C ILE A 318 11.98 7.81 13.27
N GLY A 319 11.34 8.84 12.71
CA GLY A 319 10.79 8.83 11.37
C GLY A 319 11.83 8.62 10.26
N TRP A 320 13.11 8.89 10.55
CA TRP A 320 14.24 8.58 9.67
C TRP A 320 14.36 7.08 9.36
N ALA A 321 13.78 6.19 10.20
CA ALA A 321 13.76 4.76 9.95
C ALA A 321 12.97 4.37 8.68
N ASP A 322 12.05 5.21 8.20
CA ASP A 322 11.35 4.95 6.92
C ASP A 322 12.30 5.03 5.72
N TRP A 323 13.42 5.77 5.84
CA TRP A 323 14.48 5.80 4.85
C TRP A 323 15.32 4.52 4.90
N LEU A 324 15.73 4.10 6.10
CA LEU A 324 16.51 2.87 6.29
C LEU A 324 15.76 1.63 5.83
N THR A 325 14.45 1.57 6.09
CA THR A 325 13.62 0.45 5.67
C THR A 325 13.30 0.46 4.18
N GLY A 326 13.66 1.51 3.44
CA GLY A 326 13.34 1.66 2.02
C GLY A 326 11.89 2.04 1.72
N MET A 327 11.06 2.28 2.73
CA MET A 327 9.64 2.63 2.55
C MET A 327 9.47 3.96 1.82
N ARG A 328 10.31 4.96 2.13
CA ARG A 328 10.31 6.26 1.42
C ARG A 328 10.66 6.10 -0.06
N ALA A 329 11.67 5.29 -0.38
CA ALA A 329 12.08 5.04 -1.76
C ALA A 329 11.03 4.26 -2.56
N ARG A 330 10.37 3.27 -1.93
CA ARG A 330 9.24 2.54 -2.53
C ARG A 330 8.07 3.46 -2.85
N LEU A 331 7.68 4.30 -1.89
CA LEU A 331 6.63 5.29 -2.06
C LEU A 331 6.95 6.28 -3.19
N GLU A 332 8.17 6.81 -3.24
CA GLU A 332 8.60 7.75 -4.27
C GLU A 332 8.57 7.10 -5.66
N LYS A 333 9.12 5.89 -5.79
CA LYS A 333 9.10 5.13 -7.05
C LYS A 333 7.67 4.89 -7.52
N ASN A 334 6.81 4.44 -6.60
CA ASN A 334 5.41 4.15 -6.91
C ASN A 334 4.66 5.40 -7.37
N PHE A 335 4.87 6.53 -6.69
CA PHE A 335 4.32 7.82 -7.12
C PHE A 335 4.78 8.21 -8.53
N ILE A 336 6.08 8.12 -8.83
CA ILE A 336 6.62 8.47 -10.16
C ILE A 336 6.00 7.59 -11.25
N ASP A 337 5.88 6.28 -10.99
CA ASP A 337 5.32 5.35 -11.97
C ASP A 337 3.81 5.57 -12.19
N LEU A 338 3.04 5.88 -11.13
CA LEU A 338 1.64 6.28 -11.23
C LEU A 338 1.47 7.62 -11.96
N ASP A 339 2.27 8.63 -11.58
CA ASP A 339 2.17 9.95 -12.16
C ASP A 339 2.47 9.94 -13.66
N ARG A 340 3.50 9.19 -14.06
CA ARG A 340 3.80 8.98 -15.48
C ARG A 340 2.62 8.32 -16.20
N PHE A 341 2.00 7.31 -15.59
CA PHE A 341 0.85 6.65 -16.19
C PHE A 341 -0.33 7.61 -16.36
N TYR A 342 -0.71 8.35 -15.31
CA TYR A 342 -1.81 9.30 -15.41
C TYR A 342 -1.49 10.41 -16.41
N GLN A 343 -0.24 10.89 -16.47
CA GLN A 343 0.16 11.86 -17.48
C GLN A 343 -0.03 11.32 -18.90
N GLN A 344 0.40 10.08 -19.17
CA GLN A 344 0.18 9.43 -20.48
C GLN A 344 -1.31 9.31 -20.81
N VAL A 345 -2.15 9.00 -19.81
CA VAL A 345 -3.61 9.00 -19.99
C VAL A 345 -4.11 10.38 -20.38
N LEU A 346 -3.71 11.43 -19.66
CA LEU A 346 -4.15 12.79 -19.98
C LEU A 346 -3.69 13.25 -21.36
N ASP A 347 -2.42 13.01 -21.71
CA ASP A 347 -1.84 13.43 -22.98
C ASP A 347 -2.57 12.77 -24.17
N GLU A 348 -2.85 11.47 -24.09
CA GLU A 348 -3.59 10.76 -25.14
C GLU A 348 -5.02 11.28 -25.34
N HIS A 349 -5.72 11.67 -24.27
CA HIS A 349 -7.06 12.25 -24.39
C HIS A 349 -7.01 13.68 -24.95
N LEU A 350 -5.99 14.46 -24.58
CA LEU A 350 -5.77 15.79 -25.16
C LEU A 350 -5.46 15.72 -26.65
N ASP A 351 -4.63 14.78 -27.07
CA ASP A 351 -4.30 14.54 -28.49
C ASP A 351 -5.53 14.08 -29.27
N ARG A 352 -6.31 13.14 -28.71
CA ARG A 352 -7.57 12.66 -29.31
C ARG A 352 -8.56 13.81 -29.52
N ALA A 353 -8.72 14.67 -28.51
CA ALA A 353 -9.62 15.82 -28.56
C ALA A 353 -9.20 16.86 -29.62
N GLN A 354 -7.90 16.98 -29.92
CA GLN A 354 -7.39 17.85 -30.98
C GLN A 354 -7.56 17.25 -32.38
N GLN A 355 -7.40 15.93 -32.50
CA GLN A 355 -7.43 15.22 -33.80
C GLN A 355 -8.86 14.91 -34.29
N LEU A 356 -9.84 14.80 -33.39
CA LEU A 356 -11.20 14.40 -33.72
C LEU A 356 -12.21 15.49 -33.33
N GLN A 357 -12.67 16.28 -34.30
CA GLN A 357 -13.97 16.98 -34.25
C GLN A 357 -15.16 15.97 -34.26
N ARG A 358 -15.03 14.79 -33.65
CA ARG A 358 -16.05 13.73 -33.71
C ARG A 358 -16.83 13.63 -32.40
N ARG A 359 -18.10 14.01 -32.48
CA ARG A 359 -19.15 13.95 -31.46
C ARG A 359 -19.65 12.54 -31.10
N ASP A 360 -18.94 11.47 -31.46
CA ASP A 360 -19.51 10.10 -31.46
C ASP A 360 -18.72 9.05 -30.65
N SER A 361 -17.61 9.41 -30.00
CA SER A 361 -17.02 8.54 -28.97
C SER A 361 -17.71 8.77 -27.63
N SER A 362 -18.16 7.70 -26.99
CA SER A 362 -18.70 7.75 -25.63
C SER A 362 -17.68 8.40 -24.69
N GLU A 363 -17.98 9.61 -24.24
CA GLU A 363 -17.15 10.40 -23.31
C GLU A 363 -16.82 9.59 -22.05
N ASP A 364 -15.54 9.39 -21.77
CA ASP A 364 -15.08 8.75 -20.53
C ASP A 364 -14.80 9.77 -19.42
N LEU A 365 -14.40 9.28 -18.25
CA LEU A 365 -14.11 10.12 -17.08
C LEU A 365 -13.01 11.15 -17.34
N VAL A 366 -11.97 10.79 -18.09
CA VAL A 366 -10.85 11.71 -18.37
C VAL A 366 -11.32 12.84 -19.26
N ASP A 367 -12.10 12.53 -20.31
CA ASP A 367 -12.69 13.52 -21.20
C ASP A 367 -13.53 14.55 -20.43
N ILE A 368 -14.37 14.08 -19.50
CA ILE A 368 -15.19 14.94 -18.64
C ILE A 368 -14.32 15.85 -17.79
N LEU A 369 -13.36 15.30 -17.03
CA LEU A 369 -12.54 16.10 -16.12
C LEU A 369 -11.70 17.14 -16.88
N LEU A 370 -11.18 16.79 -18.06
CA LEU A 370 -10.46 17.72 -18.93
C LEU A 370 -11.37 18.81 -19.49
N ARG A 371 -12.60 18.48 -19.87
CA ARG A 371 -13.61 19.47 -20.28
C ARG A 371 -13.92 20.44 -19.16
N MET A 372 -14.16 19.95 -17.95
CA MET A 372 -14.44 20.80 -16.78
C MET A 372 -13.27 21.70 -16.39
N GLN A 373 -12.04 21.18 -16.48
CA GLN A 373 -10.84 22.01 -16.30
C GLN A 373 -10.78 23.18 -17.29
N LYS A 374 -11.20 22.97 -18.55
CA LYS A 374 -11.22 24.03 -19.57
C LYS A 374 -12.37 25.03 -19.38
N ASP A 375 -13.57 24.54 -19.11
CA ASP A 375 -14.80 25.34 -19.09
C ASP A 375 -14.94 26.17 -17.81
N GLU A 376 -14.63 25.59 -16.65
CA GLU A 376 -14.87 26.22 -15.34
C GLU A 376 -13.58 26.70 -14.66
N LYS A 377 -12.39 26.29 -15.15
CA LYS A 377 -11.08 26.46 -14.46
C LYS A 377 -11.09 26.01 -13.00
N SER A 378 -12.03 25.14 -12.64
CA SER A 378 -12.29 24.72 -11.26
C SER A 378 -11.33 23.62 -10.78
N LEU A 379 -10.63 22.95 -11.71
CA LEU A 379 -9.79 21.79 -11.44
C LEU A 379 -8.33 21.95 -11.89
N THR A 380 -7.40 21.65 -11.00
CA THR A 380 -5.98 21.51 -11.33
C THR A 380 -5.67 20.13 -11.89
N THR A 381 -4.56 20.00 -12.63
CA THR A 381 -4.10 18.69 -13.13
C THR A 381 -3.87 17.69 -12.00
N ASP A 382 -3.37 18.13 -10.86
CA ASP A 382 -3.17 17.31 -9.67
C ASP A 382 -4.50 16.77 -9.10
N GLN A 383 -5.55 17.59 -9.09
CA GLN A 383 -6.89 17.15 -8.67
C GLN A 383 -7.47 16.11 -9.64
N ILE A 384 -7.25 16.28 -10.95
CA ILE A 384 -7.65 15.29 -11.96
C ILE A 384 -6.91 13.97 -11.71
N LYS A 385 -5.56 14.00 -11.61
CA LYS A 385 -4.76 12.80 -11.35
C LYS A 385 -5.15 12.12 -10.03
N GLY A 386 -5.41 12.90 -8.98
CA GLY A 386 -5.93 12.40 -7.71
C GLY A 386 -7.29 11.71 -7.84
N ALA A 387 -8.22 12.29 -8.62
CA ALA A 387 -9.52 11.67 -8.90
C ALA A 387 -9.39 10.35 -9.67
N LEU A 388 -8.52 10.31 -10.69
CA LEU A 388 -8.21 9.08 -11.44
C LEU A 388 -7.64 7.99 -10.51
N MET A 389 -6.75 8.37 -9.59
CA MET A 389 -6.24 7.45 -8.57
C MET A 389 -7.36 6.91 -7.67
N ASN A 390 -8.25 7.78 -7.17
CA ASN A 390 -9.34 7.35 -6.30
C ASN A 390 -10.31 6.39 -6.98
N VAL A 391 -10.72 6.68 -8.22
CA VAL A 391 -11.65 5.82 -8.97
C VAL A 391 -11.03 4.45 -9.17
N PHE A 392 -9.75 4.40 -9.50
CA PHE A 392 -9.12 3.16 -9.89
C PHE A 392 -8.66 2.30 -8.71
N ILE A 393 -7.98 2.88 -7.72
CA ILE A 393 -7.60 2.14 -6.51
C ILE A 393 -8.85 1.78 -5.69
N GLY A 394 -9.79 2.71 -5.57
CA GLY A 394 -11.01 2.51 -4.80
C GLY A 394 -11.99 1.55 -5.45
N GLY A 395 -12.13 1.58 -6.78
CA GLY A 395 -13.13 0.80 -7.52
C GLY A 395 -12.75 -0.65 -7.80
N SER A 396 -11.46 -0.96 -7.96
CA SER A 396 -11.01 -2.28 -8.40
C SER A 396 -10.96 -3.31 -7.25
N ASP A 397 -10.09 -3.10 -6.26
CA ASP A 397 -9.84 -4.09 -5.20
C ASP A 397 -11.02 -4.31 -4.26
N THR A 398 -11.73 -3.23 -3.91
CA THR A 398 -12.86 -3.32 -2.98
C THR A 398 -14.00 -4.15 -3.57
N SER A 399 -14.30 -3.92 -4.86
CA SER A 399 -15.34 -4.63 -5.60
C SER A 399 -14.96 -6.10 -5.80
N SER A 400 -13.72 -6.40 -6.20
CA SER A 400 -13.27 -7.78 -6.40
C SER A 400 -13.22 -8.56 -5.09
N ALA A 401 -12.72 -7.95 -4.00
CA ALA A 401 -12.74 -8.58 -2.68
C ALA A 401 -14.18 -8.86 -2.21
N THR A 402 -15.10 -7.91 -2.43
CA THR A 402 -16.53 -8.09 -2.06
C THR A 402 -17.16 -9.23 -2.84
N ALA A 403 -16.97 -9.29 -4.16
CA ALA A 403 -17.47 -10.37 -5.00
C ALA A 403 -16.84 -11.73 -4.63
N GLY A 404 -15.54 -11.74 -4.33
CA GLY A 404 -14.84 -12.94 -3.89
C GLY A 404 -15.37 -13.48 -2.56
N TRP A 405 -15.61 -12.62 -1.58
CA TRP A 405 -16.25 -12.99 -0.32
C TRP A 405 -17.70 -13.45 -0.52
N ALA A 406 -18.47 -12.77 -1.36
CA ALA A 406 -19.85 -13.17 -1.67
C ALA A 406 -19.89 -14.59 -2.25
N MET A 407 -19.06 -14.89 -3.26
CA MET A 407 -18.98 -16.24 -3.84
C MET A 407 -18.49 -17.27 -2.83
N THR A 408 -17.50 -16.91 -2.00
CA THR A 408 -17.01 -17.79 -0.93
C THR A 408 -18.12 -18.15 0.05
N GLU A 409 -18.91 -17.17 0.49
CA GLU A 409 -20.01 -17.39 1.43
C GLU A 409 -21.16 -18.18 0.79
N LEU A 410 -21.52 -17.91 -0.46
CA LEU A 410 -22.52 -18.68 -1.19
C LEU A 410 -22.10 -20.15 -1.37
N MET A 411 -20.85 -20.41 -1.76
CA MET A 411 -20.33 -21.78 -1.90
C MET A 411 -20.30 -22.55 -0.57
N ARG A 412 -20.13 -21.84 0.56
CA ARG A 412 -20.16 -22.44 1.90
C ARG A 412 -21.57 -22.66 2.44
N HIS A 413 -22.59 -22.00 1.87
CA HIS A 413 -23.97 -22.05 2.32
C HIS A 413 -24.92 -22.42 1.16
N PRO A 414 -25.07 -23.72 0.85
CA PRO A 414 -25.81 -24.19 -0.33
C PRO A 414 -27.25 -23.68 -0.43
N GLN A 415 -27.97 -23.56 0.69
CA GLN A 415 -29.33 -23.02 0.71
C GLN A 415 -29.39 -21.55 0.26
N ALA A 416 -28.38 -20.75 0.61
CA ALA A 416 -28.30 -19.37 0.16
C ALA A 416 -27.94 -19.29 -1.34
N MET A 417 -27.06 -20.19 -1.81
CA MET A 417 -26.74 -20.33 -3.24
C MET A 417 -27.97 -20.69 -4.07
N GLU A 418 -28.74 -21.70 -3.65
CA GLU A 418 -29.96 -22.13 -4.34
C GLU A 418 -30.97 -20.98 -4.45
N LYS A 419 -31.22 -20.28 -3.34
CA LYS A 419 -32.11 -19.12 -3.33
C LYS A 419 -31.63 -18.01 -4.28
N ALA A 420 -30.33 -17.72 -4.32
CA ALA A 420 -29.78 -16.73 -5.24
C ALA A 420 -29.94 -17.16 -6.71
N GLN A 421 -29.76 -18.44 -7.02
CA GLN A 421 -29.96 -19.00 -8.37
C GLN A 421 -31.43 -18.96 -8.80
N GLU A 422 -32.35 -19.27 -7.89
CA GLU A 422 -33.79 -19.15 -8.13
C GLU A 422 -34.18 -17.71 -8.45
N GLU A 423 -33.70 -16.74 -7.68
CA GLU A 423 -33.98 -15.32 -7.89
C GLU A 423 -33.52 -14.86 -9.28
N VAL A 424 -32.29 -15.20 -9.68
CA VAL A 424 -31.77 -14.89 -11.03
C VAL A 424 -32.60 -15.56 -12.12
N THR A 425 -33.01 -16.82 -11.92
CA THR A 425 -33.83 -17.56 -12.88
C THR A 425 -35.21 -16.91 -13.07
N ILE A 426 -35.83 -16.42 -11.98
CA ILE A 426 -37.10 -15.70 -12.02
C ILE A 426 -36.94 -14.38 -12.79
N MET A 427 -35.87 -13.61 -12.53
CA MET A 427 -35.61 -12.36 -13.24
C MET A 427 -35.35 -12.58 -14.74
N GLN A 428 -34.62 -13.62 -15.14
CA GLN A 428 -34.41 -13.93 -16.55
C GLN A 428 -35.73 -14.27 -17.28
N LYS A 429 -36.63 -14.98 -16.60
CA LYS A 429 -37.97 -15.31 -17.14
C LYS A 429 -38.87 -14.09 -17.25
N SER A 430 -38.78 -13.11 -16.35
CA SER A 430 -39.55 -11.87 -16.44
C SER A 430 -39.05 -10.90 -17.52
N ILE A 431 -37.77 -10.98 -17.90
CA ILE A 431 -37.14 -10.16 -18.94
C ILE A 431 -37.30 -10.79 -20.35
N SER A 432 -37.66 -12.09 -20.43
CA SER A 432 -37.86 -12.77 -21.71
C SER A 432 -39.07 -12.20 -22.49
N PRO A 433 -38.94 -11.88 -23.80
CA PRO A 433 -39.97 -11.18 -24.58
C PRO A 433 -41.34 -11.87 -24.69
N SER A 434 -41.45 -13.14 -24.27
CA SER A 434 -42.67 -13.94 -24.38
C SER A 434 -43.80 -13.53 -23.42
N ASN A 435 -43.55 -12.64 -22.45
CA ASN A 435 -44.55 -12.18 -21.47
C ASN A 435 -44.99 -10.71 -21.61
N MET A 436 -44.58 -10.01 -22.67
CA MET A 436 -45.04 -8.62 -22.94
C MET A 436 -46.25 -8.53 -23.90
N ASN A 437 -46.83 -9.65 -24.32
CA ASN A 437 -48.05 -9.71 -25.15
C ASN A 437 -49.18 -10.48 -24.43
N GLY A 438 -49.58 -10.02 -23.24
CA GLY A 438 -50.72 -10.56 -22.49
C GLY A 438 -51.71 -9.46 -22.16
#